data_AF-A0A9E4RDZ2-F1
#
_entry.id   AF-A0A9E4RDZ2-F1
#
_cell.length_a   1.000
_cell.length_b   1.000
_cell.length_c   1.000
_cell.angle_alpha   90.00
_cell.angle_beta   90.00
_cell.angle_gamma   90.00
#
_symmetry.space_group_name_H-M   'P 1'
#
loop_
_entity.id
_entity.type
_entity.pdbx_description
1 polymer ?
#
loop_
_entity_poly.entity_id
_entity_poly.type
_entity_poly.pdbx_seq_one_letter_code
_entity_poly.pdbx_strand_id
1 'polypeptide(L)'
;SSDAQQQDTYFIVAHLHYVLFGGSIVAIIGGIYYWFPKFTGRMYNEAIGKLNFWVMFIGMNMTFFPMHFLGLDGMPRRIYTYDSNMGWDLWNGVASVGALFLGVSFMIFIYNIVTSWRNGEAAGNDPWDARTLEWSIPSPPPEYNFVEIPTVYDRDAWWAEKRGHVHHGVPVGGGSGEEEHSIHMPQPSYWPVIVSIGLIIGGYGLIYNVAHFGIAAAGVLIGMIGVYAWSFEPVNDPAENE
;
A
#
# COMPACT_ATOMS: atom_id res chain seq x y z
N SER A 1 26.26 -27.93 -4.93
CA SER A 1 26.28 -26.45 -4.76
C SER A 1 25.53 -26.11 -3.47
N SER A 2 25.80 -24.96 -2.85
CA SER A 2 25.07 -24.51 -1.65
C SER A 2 23.56 -24.37 -1.94
N ASP A 3 23.22 -23.86 -3.11
CA ASP A 3 21.83 -23.74 -3.58
C ASP A 3 21.10 -25.09 -3.62
N ALA A 4 21.73 -26.13 -4.19
CA ALA A 4 21.12 -27.46 -4.26
C ALA A 4 20.84 -28.09 -2.87
N GLN A 5 21.57 -27.68 -1.83
CA GLN A 5 21.35 -28.13 -0.45
C GLN A 5 20.23 -27.35 0.25
N GLN A 6 20.06 -26.07 -0.09
CA GLN A 6 19.06 -25.19 0.53
C GLN A 6 17.72 -25.19 -0.22
N GLN A 7 17.73 -25.63 -1.48
CA GLN A 7 16.55 -25.73 -2.32
C GLN A 7 15.46 -26.58 -1.67
N ASP A 8 14.21 -26.11 -1.75
CA ASP A 8 13.03 -26.75 -1.15
C ASP A 8 13.08 -26.95 0.38
N THR A 9 13.98 -26.27 1.08
CA THR A 9 13.99 -26.24 2.55
C THR A 9 13.35 -24.96 3.09
N TYR A 10 13.19 -24.92 4.42
CA TYR A 10 12.80 -23.71 5.15
C TYR A 10 13.80 -22.57 5.00
N PHE A 11 15.03 -22.80 4.53
CA PHE A 11 16.02 -21.74 4.32
C PHE A 11 15.55 -20.72 3.28
N ILE A 12 14.98 -21.19 2.16
CA ILE A 12 14.43 -20.31 1.12
C ILE A 12 13.20 -19.58 1.62
N VAL A 13 12.35 -20.26 2.41
CA VAL A 13 11.18 -19.64 3.04
C VAL A 13 11.63 -18.50 3.95
N ALA A 14 12.63 -18.74 4.79
CA ALA A 14 13.20 -17.77 5.71
C ALA A 14 13.77 -16.56 4.98
N HIS A 15 14.61 -16.79 3.97
CA HIS A 15 15.22 -15.73 3.17
C HIS A 15 14.18 -14.81 2.51
N LEU A 16 13.20 -15.41 1.81
CA LEU A 16 12.17 -14.67 1.10
C LEU A 16 11.31 -13.83 2.07
N HIS A 17 10.93 -14.39 3.21
CA HIS A 17 10.16 -13.65 4.20
C HIS A 17 10.99 -12.57 4.89
N TYR A 18 12.30 -12.78 5.09
CA TYR A 18 13.15 -11.73 5.64
C TYR A 18 13.18 -10.48 4.76
N VAL A 19 13.30 -10.65 3.45
CA VAL A 19 13.35 -9.52 2.52
C VAL A 19 11.97 -8.94 2.21
N LEU A 20 10.94 -9.77 2.01
CA LEU A 20 9.58 -9.28 1.70
C LEU A 20 8.88 -8.72 2.93
N PHE A 21 8.98 -9.39 4.08
CA PHE A 21 8.36 -8.90 5.31
C PHE A 21 9.18 -7.74 5.87
N GLY A 22 10.48 -7.94 6.06
CA GLY A 22 11.38 -6.92 6.64
C GLY A 22 11.59 -5.70 5.76
N GLY A 23 11.50 -5.87 4.44
CA GLY A 23 11.49 -4.78 3.48
C GLY A 23 10.08 -4.25 3.24
N SER A 24 9.31 -4.96 2.40
CA SER A 24 8.05 -4.44 1.86
C SER A 24 6.96 -4.22 2.92
N ILE A 25 6.70 -5.17 3.82
CA ILE A 25 5.61 -5.02 4.81
C ILE A 25 5.94 -3.93 5.83
N VAL A 26 7.18 -3.90 6.34
CA VAL A 26 7.63 -2.83 7.24
C VAL A 26 7.57 -1.46 6.55
N ALA A 27 7.97 -1.38 5.27
CA ALA A 27 7.89 -0.13 4.50
C ALA A 27 6.44 0.31 4.26
N ILE A 28 5.52 -0.61 3.96
CA ILE A 28 4.09 -0.30 3.81
C ILE A 28 3.51 0.23 5.12
N ILE A 29 3.77 -0.43 6.26
CA ILE A 29 3.29 0.03 7.56
C ILE A 29 3.91 1.37 7.94
N GLY A 30 5.20 1.56 7.70
CA GLY A 30 5.89 2.83 7.90
C GLY A 30 5.32 3.96 7.01
N GLY A 31 5.03 3.66 5.75
CA GLY A 31 4.36 4.58 4.83
C GLY A 31 2.95 4.93 5.29
N ILE A 32 2.19 3.96 5.79
CA ILE A 32 0.86 4.23 6.36
C ILE A 32 1.01 5.18 7.55
N TYR A 33 1.92 4.93 8.50
CA TYR A 33 2.14 5.87 9.61
C TYR A 33 2.58 7.27 9.12
N TYR A 34 3.47 7.33 8.13
CA TYR A 34 3.97 8.60 7.60
C TYR A 34 2.87 9.42 6.93
N TRP A 35 2.05 8.82 6.06
CA TRP A 35 0.98 9.53 5.33
C TRP A 35 -0.39 9.48 6.02
N PHE A 36 -0.56 8.78 7.14
CA PHE A 36 -1.82 8.72 7.90
C PHE A 36 -2.40 10.12 8.19
N PRO A 37 -1.61 11.11 8.63
CA PRO A 37 -2.12 12.45 8.86
C PRO A 37 -2.59 13.14 7.58
N LYS A 38 -1.91 12.90 6.46
CA LYS A 38 -2.28 13.45 5.16
C LYS A 38 -3.60 12.87 4.66
N PHE A 39 -3.85 11.56 4.85
CA PHE A 39 -5.11 10.95 4.42
C PHE A 39 -6.29 11.26 5.35
N THR A 40 -6.07 11.38 6.65
CA THR A 40 -7.16 11.46 7.64
C THR A 40 -7.35 12.83 8.28
N GLY A 41 -6.38 13.74 8.14
CA GLY A 41 -6.32 15.00 8.87
C GLY A 41 -6.05 14.86 10.37
N ARG A 42 -5.75 13.65 10.85
CA ARG A 42 -5.53 13.36 12.28
C ARG A 42 -4.20 12.68 12.55
N MET A 43 -3.65 12.93 13.74
CA MET A 43 -2.45 12.27 14.24
C MET A 43 -2.78 10.93 14.87
N TYR A 44 -1.89 9.96 14.66
CA TYR A 44 -1.93 8.68 15.36
C TYR A 44 -1.23 8.75 16.71
N ASN A 45 -1.54 7.81 17.60
CA ASN A 45 -0.83 7.71 18.87
C ASN A 45 0.57 7.13 18.67
N GLU A 46 1.62 7.95 18.84
CA GLU A 46 3.01 7.52 18.66
C GLU A 46 3.45 6.41 19.61
N ALA A 47 2.98 6.40 20.85
CA ALA A 47 3.39 5.38 21.82
C ALA A 47 2.90 4.00 21.37
N ILE A 48 1.67 3.93 20.87
CA ILE A 48 1.09 2.70 20.31
C ILE A 48 1.78 2.34 18.99
N GLY A 49 2.15 3.32 18.16
CA GLY A 49 2.93 3.09 16.93
C GLY A 49 4.31 2.49 17.20
N LYS A 50 5.02 3.00 18.20
CA LYS A 50 6.32 2.45 18.67
C LYS A 50 6.15 1.04 19.24
N LEU A 51 5.07 0.80 19.99
CA LEU A 51 4.74 -0.55 20.47
C LEU A 51 4.50 -1.51 19.31
N ASN A 52 3.69 -1.12 18.32
CA ASN A 52 3.46 -1.90 17.10
C ASN A 52 4.79 -2.25 16.42
N PHE A 53 5.66 -1.27 16.21
CA PHE A 53 6.99 -1.48 15.61
C PHE A 53 7.80 -2.54 16.37
N TRP A 54 7.92 -2.42 17.70
CA TRP A 54 8.73 -3.36 18.49
C TRP A 54 8.15 -4.76 18.51
N VAL A 55 6.84 -4.90 18.68
CA VAL A 55 6.17 -6.21 18.65
C VAL A 55 6.30 -6.85 17.27
N MET A 56 6.18 -6.06 16.19
CA MET A 56 6.39 -6.53 14.82
C MET A 56 7.84 -6.99 14.60
N PHE A 57 8.82 -6.17 15.00
CA PHE A 57 10.23 -6.44 14.80
C PHE A 57 10.68 -7.70 15.54
N ILE A 58 10.27 -7.84 16.81
CA ILE A 58 10.54 -9.03 17.61
C ILE A 58 9.83 -10.25 17.01
N GLY A 59 8.55 -10.13 16.69
CA GLY A 59 7.76 -11.21 16.08
C GLY A 59 8.36 -11.69 14.75
N MET A 60 8.81 -10.77 13.89
CA MET A 60 9.44 -11.10 12.61
C MET A 60 10.71 -11.92 12.81
N ASN A 61 11.60 -11.47 13.68
CA ASN A 61 12.85 -12.20 13.94
C ASN A 61 12.56 -13.54 14.61
N MET A 62 11.67 -13.61 15.60
CA MET A 62 11.27 -14.88 16.22
C MET A 62 10.63 -15.86 15.22
N THR A 63 9.88 -15.36 14.23
CA THR A 63 9.21 -16.20 13.22
C THR A 63 10.22 -16.73 12.21
N PHE A 64 10.95 -15.84 11.54
CA PHE A 64 11.69 -16.20 10.34
C PHE A 64 13.17 -16.50 10.61
N PHE A 65 13.75 -16.00 11.71
CA PHE A 65 15.18 -16.25 11.97
C PHE A 65 15.42 -17.73 12.26
N PRO A 66 14.64 -18.39 13.15
CA PRO A 66 14.79 -19.82 13.40
C PRO A 66 14.61 -20.70 12.16
N MET A 67 13.83 -20.24 11.18
CA MET A 67 13.64 -20.98 9.93
C MET A 67 14.92 -21.12 9.11
N HIS A 68 15.92 -20.25 9.28
CA HIS A 68 17.25 -20.45 8.68
C HIS A 68 17.93 -21.69 9.28
N PHE A 69 17.87 -21.87 10.60
CA PHE A 69 18.43 -23.05 11.25
C PHE A 69 17.69 -24.32 10.84
N LEU A 70 16.35 -24.28 10.87
CA LEU A 70 15.52 -25.40 10.39
C LEU A 70 15.83 -25.78 8.94
N GLY A 71 16.02 -24.79 8.07
CA GLY A 71 16.39 -25.02 6.67
C GLY A 71 17.78 -25.63 6.52
N LEU A 72 18.76 -25.19 7.30
CA LEU A 72 20.11 -25.77 7.32
C LEU A 72 20.12 -27.20 7.88
N ASP A 73 19.26 -27.48 8.85
CA ASP A 73 19.01 -28.83 9.40
C ASP A 73 18.19 -29.72 8.46
N GLY A 74 17.87 -29.23 7.25
CA GLY A 74 17.25 -30.00 6.18
C GLY A 74 15.73 -30.09 6.26
N MET A 75 15.05 -29.26 7.06
CA MET A 75 13.60 -29.25 7.14
C MET A 75 12.98 -28.82 5.79
N PRO A 76 12.24 -29.71 5.11
CA PRO A 76 11.61 -29.41 3.83
C PRO A 76 10.41 -28.48 4.00
N ARG A 77 10.20 -27.58 3.04
CA ARG A 77 9.01 -26.71 2.99
C ARG A 77 7.77 -27.51 2.55
N ARG A 78 6.58 -26.97 2.83
CA ARG A 78 5.27 -27.53 2.40
C ARG A 78 4.94 -28.91 3.01
N ILE A 79 5.50 -29.20 4.18
CA ILE A 79 5.17 -30.38 4.97
C ILE A 79 4.34 -29.95 6.18
N TYR A 80 3.20 -30.61 6.41
CA TYR A 80 2.26 -30.22 7.47
C TYR A 80 2.59 -30.85 8.83
N THR A 81 3.32 -31.97 8.86
CA THR A 81 3.74 -32.68 10.08
C THR A 81 5.06 -33.39 9.85
N TYR A 82 5.84 -33.56 10.92
CA TYR A 82 7.11 -34.27 10.93
C TYR A 82 7.22 -35.08 12.21
N ASP A 83 8.07 -36.11 12.22
CA ASP A 83 8.27 -36.93 13.40
C ASP A 83 9.06 -36.18 14.49
N SER A 84 8.74 -36.43 15.76
CA SER A 84 9.30 -35.72 16.92
C SER A 84 10.79 -36.02 17.20
N ASN A 85 11.36 -37.03 16.55
CA ASN A 85 12.77 -37.40 16.68
C ASN A 85 13.70 -36.63 15.71
N MET A 86 13.16 -35.73 14.88
CA MET A 86 13.91 -34.99 13.86
C MET A 86 14.65 -33.76 14.43
N GLY A 87 14.42 -33.39 15.69
CA GLY A 87 15.09 -32.26 16.35
C GLY A 87 14.57 -30.87 15.97
N TRP A 88 13.49 -30.80 15.18
CA TRP A 88 12.94 -29.55 14.65
C TRP A 88 11.89 -28.88 15.56
N ASP A 89 11.45 -29.55 16.63
CA ASP A 89 10.35 -29.11 17.48
C ASP A 89 10.59 -27.75 18.13
N LEU A 90 11.80 -27.52 18.67
CA LEU A 90 12.12 -26.29 19.38
C LEU A 90 12.01 -25.07 18.46
N TRP A 91 12.72 -25.09 17.34
CA TRP A 91 12.77 -23.94 16.43
C TRP A 91 11.45 -23.71 15.69
N ASN A 92 10.68 -24.76 15.40
CA ASN A 92 9.31 -24.60 14.90
C ASN A 92 8.38 -24.01 15.97
N GLY A 93 8.52 -24.43 17.23
CA GLY A 93 7.77 -23.86 18.35
C GLY A 93 8.06 -22.37 18.52
N VAL A 94 9.34 -21.97 18.50
CA VAL A 94 9.74 -20.55 18.55
C VAL A 94 9.17 -19.77 17.36
N ALA A 95 9.28 -20.31 16.14
CA ALA A 95 8.73 -19.69 14.94
C ALA A 95 7.20 -19.49 15.04
N SER A 96 6.49 -20.46 15.60
CA SER A 96 5.03 -20.40 15.81
C SER A 96 4.65 -19.34 16.83
N VAL A 97 5.39 -19.22 17.94
CA VAL A 97 5.20 -18.14 18.92
C VAL A 97 5.49 -16.78 18.28
N GLY A 98 6.54 -16.67 17.47
CA GLY A 98 6.84 -15.46 16.71
C GLY A 98 5.67 -15.05 15.80
N ALA A 99 5.03 -16.01 15.13
CA ALA A 99 3.89 -15.73 14.26
C ALA A 99 2.68 -15.18 15.05
N LEU A 100 2.46 -15.64 16.29
CA LEU A 100 1.46 -15.07 17.18
C LEU A 100 1.79 -13.62 17.55
N PHE A 101 3.06 -13.31 17.82
CA PHE A 101 3.51 -11.92 18.05
C PHE A 101 3.23 -11.03 16.83
N LEU A 102 3.46 -11.53 15.61
CA LEU A 102 3.09 -10.81 14.39
C LEU A 102 1.58 -10.56 14.31
N GLY A 103 0.75 -11.57 14.61
CA GLY A 103 -0.70 -11.40 14.67
C GLY A 103 -1.15 -10.33 15.67
N VAL A 104 -0.58 -10.34 16.88
CA VAL A 104 -0.82 -9.29 17.90
C VAL A 104 -0.36 -7.93 17.40
N SER A 105 0.79 -7.85 16.73
CA SER A 105 1.29 -6.60 16.15
C SER A 105 0.29 -5.98 15.17
N PHE A 106 -0.27 -6.78 14.25
CA PHE A 106 -1.32 -6.30 13.33
C PHE A 106 -2.58 -5.83 14.06
N MET A 107 -2.96 -6.47 15.17
CA MET A 107 -4.09 -5.99 15.99
C MET A 107 -3.78 -4.63 16.63
N ILE A 108 -2.56 -4.43 17.16
CA ILE A 108 -2.11 -3.15 17.72
C ILE A 108 -2.12 -2.07 16.63
N PHE A 109 -1.65 -2.39 15.42
CA PHE A 109 -1.67 -1.49 14.27
C PHE A 109 -3.10 -1.05 13.94
N ILE A 110 -4.01 -2.01 13.70
CA ILE A 110 -5.41 -1.73 13.36
C ILE A 110 -6.07 -0.91 14.47
N TYR A 111 -5.84 -1.27 15.73
CA TYR A 111 -6.35 -0.51 16.87
C TYR A 111 -5.90 0.95 16.84
N ASN A 112 -4.60 1.21 16.62
CA ASN A 112 -4.06 2.57 16.56
C ASN A 112 -4.70 3.38 15.42
N ILE A 113 -4.74 2.82 14.20
CA ILE A 113 -5.29 3.49 13.02
C ILE A 113 -6.78 3.81 13.21
N VAL A 114 -7.59 2.85 13.65
CA VAL A 114 -9.04 3.03 13.81
C VAL A 114 -9.37 4.01 14.92
N THR A 115 -8.70 3.93 16.06
CA THR A 115 -8.95 4.84 17.19
C THR A 115 -8.49 6.26 16.87
N SER A 116 -7.33 6.41 16.23
CA SER A 116 -6.79 7.71 15.84
C SER A 116 -7.60 8.37 14.71
N TRP A 117 -8.15 7.59 13.78
CA TRP A 117 -9.00 8.16 12.74
C TRP A 117 -10.30 8.75 13.30
N ARG A 118 -10.83 8.17 14.38
CA ARG A 118 -12.05 8.66 15.04
C ARG A 118 -11.76 9.78 16.03
N ASN A 119 -10.71 9.64 16.84
CA ASN A 119 -10.49 10.44 18.05
C ASN A 119 -9.13 11.13 18.12
N GLY A 120 -8.27 10.99 17.11
CA GLY A 120 -6.92 11.57 17.10
C GLY A 120 -6.92 13.09 17.00
N GLU A 121 -5.85 13.72 17.46
CA GLU A 121 -5.66 15.18 17.38
C GLU A 121 -5.54 15.64 15.92
N ALA A 122 -5.89 16.89 15.63
CA ALA A 122 -5.76 17.43 14.27
C ALA A 122 -4.27 17.57 13.90
N ALA A 123 -3.89 17.08 12.72
CA ALA A 123 -2.48 16.95 12.32
C ALA A 123 -1.82 18.22 11.74
N GLY A 124 -2.62 19.23 11.37
CA GLY A 124 -2.12 20.33 10.55
C GLY A 124 -1.64 19.87 9.17
N ASN A 125 -1.03 20.79 8.42
CA ASN A 125 -0.64 20.54 7.03
C ASN A 125 0.67 19.75 6.93
N ASP A 126 1.63 20.04 7.83
CA ASP A 126 2.98 19.48 7.87
C ASP A 126 3.37 19.06 9.30
N PRO A 127 2.84 17.93 9.81
CA PRO A 127 3.15 17.44 11.17
C PRO A 127 4.61 17.00 11.35
N TRP A 128 5.34 16.77 10.27
CA TRP A 128 6.68 16.16 10.30
C TRP A 128 7.81 17.14 10.02
N ASP A 129 7.51 18.42 9.75
CA ASP A 129 8.45 19.35 9.14
C ASP A 129 9.10 18.72 7.87
N ALA A 130 8.26 18.15 7.00
CA ALA A 130 8.68 17.36 5.85
C ALA A 130 9.22 18.23 4.70
N ARG A 131 9.68 17.58 3.63
CA ARG A 131 10.55 18.20 2.62
C ARG A 131 9.90 18.36 1.25
N THR A 132 8.81 17.66 1.02
CA THR A 132 8.18 17.45 -0.28
C THR A 132 6.81 18.13 -0.35
N LEU A 133 6.32 18.36 -1.57
CA LEU A 133 5.18 19.23 -1.86
C LEU A 133 3.85 18.75 -1.29
N GLU A 134 3.67 17.45 -1.05
CA GLU A 134 2.44 16.94 -0.47
C GLU A 134 2.17 17.51 0.93
N TRP A 135 3.20 18.03 1.60
CA TRP A 135 3.11 18.66 2.92
C TRP A 135 2.91 20.18 2.87
N SER A 136 2.93 20.81 1.69
CA SER A 136 2.61 22.24 1.55
C SER A 136 1.11 22.52 1.51
N ILE A 137 0.30 21.51 1.17
CA ILE A 137 -1.16 21.60 1.10
C ILE A 137 -1.86 21.08 2.37
N PRO A 138 -3.16 21.40 2.56
CA PRO A 138 -3.93 20.91 3.70
C PRO A 138 -3.94 19.39 3.88
N SER A 139 -4.32 18.95 5.09
CA SER A 139 -4.52 17.54 5.44
C SER A 139 -5.94 17.35 5.99
N PRO A 140 -6.85 16.64 5.29
CA PRO A 140 -6.66 16.02 3.97
C PRO A 140 -6.56 17.04 2.82
N PRO A 141 -5.98 16.64 1.67
CA PRO A 141 -5.92 17.48 0.48
C PRO A 141 -7.32 17.87 -0.01
N PRO A 142 -7.51 19.09 -0.57
CA PRO A 142 -8.69 19.38 -1.37
C PRO A 142 -8.69 18.53 -2.65
N GLU A 143 -9.85 18.37 -3.29
CA GLU A 143 -9.99 17.51 -4.48
C GLU A 143 -9.05 17.89 -5.62
N TYR A 144 -8.75 19.18 -5.77
CA TYR A 144 -7.84 19.72 -6.77
C TYR A 144 -6.35 19.67 -6.38
N ASN A 145 -6.01 19.22 -5.18
CA ASN A 145 -4.67 19.27 -4.57
C ASN A 145 -4.08 20.70 -4.47
N PHE A 146 -3.53 21.22 -5.57
CA PHE A 146 -2.88 22.53 -5.64
C PHE A 146 -3.75 23.50 -6.43
N VAL A 147 -3.97 24.71 -5.91
CA VAL A 147 -4.70 25.77 -6.63
C VAL A 147 -3.87 26.28 -7.82
N GLU A 148 -2.58 26.51 -7.59
CA GLU A 148 -1.62 26.88 -8.62
C GLU A 148 -0.56 25.78 -8.72
N ILE A 149 -0.16 25.44 -9.95
CA ILE A 149 0.86 24.40 -10.17
C ILE A 149 2.20 24.89 -9.58
N PRO A 150 2.78 24.16 -8.59
CA PRO A 150 4.01 24.60 -7.95
C PRO A 150 5.19 24.49 -8.93
N THR A 151 6.03 25.53 -8.98
CA THR A 151 7.29 25.48 -9.74
C THR A 151 8.40 24.90 -8.87
N VAL A 152 9.01 23.81 -9.32
CA VAL A 152 10.04 23.07 -8.55
C VAL A 152 11.45 23.45 -9.00
N TYR A 153 12.27 23.93 -8.06
CA TYR A 153 13.67 24.32 -8.31
C TYR A 153 14.69 23.38 -7.65
N ASP A 154 14.28 22.71 -6.58
CA ASP A 154 15.13 21.85 -5.77
C ASP A 154 14.50 20.47 -5.63
N ARG A 155 15.34 19.46 -5.36
CA ARG A 155 14.87 18.10 -5.03
C ARG A 155 13.90 18.10 -3.84
N ASP A 156 14.15 18.96 -2.86
CA ASP A 156 13.39 19.12 -1.64
C ASP A 156 12.63 20.47 -1.68
N ALA A 157 11.68 20.62 -2.61
CA ALA A 157 11.05 21.91 -2.95
C ALA A 157 10.40 22.63 -1.75
N TRP A 158 9.57 21.91 -0.97
CA TRP A 158 8.90 22.49 0.20
C TRP A 158 9.90 22.87 1.31
N TRP A 159 10.99 22.12 1.42
CA TRP A 159 12.07 22.42 2.37
C TRP A 159 12.82 23.72 2.02
N ALA A 160 13.11 23.93 0.73
CA ALA A 160 13.79 25.14 0.24
C ALA A 160 12.90 26.38 0.45
N GLU A 161 11.62 26.25 0.14
CA GLU A 161 10.61 27.30 0.32
C GLU A 161 10.49 27.75 1.78
N LYS A 162 10.34 26.79 2.71
CA LYS A 162 10.29 27.08 4.16
C LYS A 162 11.51 27.84 4.70
N ARG A 163 12.66 27.74 4.02
CA ARG A 163 13.94 28.34 4.43
C ARG A 163 14.30 29.61 3.65
N GLY A 164 13.40 30.10 2.79
CA GLY A 164 13.60 31.35 2.05
C GLY A 164 14.58 31.25 0.87
N HIS A 165 14.88 30.03 0.40
CA HIS A 165 15.64 29.83 -0.84
C HIS A 165 14.68 29.98 -2.04
N VAL A 166 14.32 31.23 -2.34
CA VAL A 166 13.42 31.53 -3.46
C VAL A 166 14.25 31.67 -4.74
N HIS A 167 14.15 30.67 -5.62
CA HIS A 167 14.67 30.75 -6.97
C HIS A 167 13.60 31.36 -7.91
N HIS A 168 14.02 32.23 -8.82
CA HIS A 168 13.15 32.80 -9.86
C HIS A 168 13.48 32.14 -11.20
N GLY A 169 12.57 31.33 -11.78
CA GLY A 169 12.60 31.04 -13.23
C GLY A 169 12.08 29.68 -13.73
N VAL A 170 11.06 29.77 -14.59
CA VAL A 170 10.48 28.77 -15.52
C VAL A 170 9.74 27.56 -14.89
N PRO A 171 8.41 27.44 -15.11
CA PRO A 171 7.57 26.38 -14.55
C PRO A 171 7.96 24.99 -15.05
N VAL A 172 8.03 24.02 -14.13
CA VAL A 172 8.22 22.60 -14.45
C VAL A 172 6.83 21.99 -14.68
N GLY A 173 6.35 22.10 -15.91
CA GLY A 173 5.01 21.64 -16.33
C GLY A 173 4.20 22.81 -16.90
N GLY A 174 3.62 22.60 -18.08
CA GLY A 174 3.08 23.63 -18.96
C GLY A 174 1.81 24.34 -18.48
N GLY A 175 1.84 24.93 -17.28
CA GLY A 175 0.92 25.99 -16.87
C GLY A 175 1.60 27.33 -17.08
N SER A 176 1.29 28.01 -18.19
CA SER A 176 1.71 29.38 -18.44
C SER A 176 1.03 30.32 -17.43
N GLY A 177 1.82 31.00 -16.62
CA GLY A 177 1.37 31.78 -15.47
C GLY A 177 0.74 33.13 -15.78
N GLU A 178 -0.21 33.23 -16.71
CA GLU A 178 -0.88 34.53 -16.99
C GLU A 178 -2.39 34.46 -17.27
N GLU A 179 -3.05 33.30 -17.26
CA GLU A 179 -4.50 33.22 -17.51
C GLU A 179 -5.25 32.61 -16.31
N GLU A 180 -6.34 33.30 -15.91
CA GLU A 180 -7.28 32.89 -14.88
C GLU A 180 -8.03 31.63 -15.34
N HIS A 181 -7.39 30.47 -15.21
CA HIS A 181 -7.97 29.18 -15.60
C HIS A 181 -8.84 28.62 -14.47
N SER A 182 -10.07 28.22 -14.78
CA SER A 182 -10.87 27.38 -13.89
C SER A 182 -10.17 26.03 -13.69
N ILE A 183 -10.17 25.52 -12.46
CA ILE A 183 -9.61 24.20 -12.16
C ILE A 183 -10.53 23.14 -12.75
N HIS A 184 -10.06 22.47 -13.81
CA HIS A 184 -10.81 21.39 -14.44
C HIS A 184 -10.75 20.10 -13.59
N MET A 185 -11.90 19.61 -13.14
CA MET A 185 -12.03 18.39 -12.35
C MET A 185 -12.65 17.26 -13.18
N PRO A 186 -12.08 16.04 -13.18
CA PRO A 186 -12.68 14.92 -13.90
C PRO A 186 -14.00 14.51 -13.24
N GLN A 187 -14.98 14.14 -14.07
CA GLN A 187 -16.28 13.67 -13.59
C GLN A 187 -16.20 12.22 -13.07
N PRO A 188 -17.00 11.85 -12.05
CA PRO A 188 -17.06 10.47 -11.57
C PRO A 188 -17.72 9.56 -12.61
N SER A 189 -17.04 8.47 -12.97
CA SER A 189 -17.54 7.45 -13.92
C SER A 189 -17.86 6.13 -13.23
N TYR A 190 -19.00 5.54 -13.58
CA TYR A 190 -19.40 4.21 -13.10
C TYR A 190 -18.93 3.06 -14.02
N TRP A 191 -18.45 3.37 -15.23
CA TRP A 191 -18.02 2.36 -16.20
C TRP A 191 -16.85 1.48 -15.73
N PRO A 192 -15.81 1.99 -15.04
CA PRO A 192 -14.75 1.14 -14.50
C PRO A 192 -15.27 0.03 -13.58
N VAL A 193 -16.33 0.31 -12.81
CA VAL A 193 -16.98 -0.68 -11.93
C VAL A 193 -17.71 -1.73 -12.75
N ILE A 194 -18.46 -1.32 -13.78
CA ILE A 194 -19.17 -2.25 -14.69
C ILE A 194 -18.19 -3.20 -15.40
N VAL A 195 -17.09 -2.66 -15.92
CA VAL A 195 -16.04 -3.46 -16.57
C VAL A 195 -15.44 -4.46 -15.58
N SER A 196 -15.16 -4.02 -14.34
CA SER A 196 -14.64 -4.90 -13.28
C SER A 196 -15.61 -6.03 -12.94
N ILE A 197 -16.91 -5.76 -12.84
CA ILE A 197 -17.95 -6.77 -12.61
C ILE A 197 -17.99 -7.78 -13.77
N GLY A 198 -17.93 -7.30 -15.02
CA GLY A 198 -17.87 -8.16 -16.21
C GLY A 198 -16.67 -9.11 -16.18
N LEU A 199 -15.49 -8.60 -15.81
CA LEU A 199 -14.27 -9.42 -15.66
C LEU A 199 -14.41 -10.48 -14.55
N ILE A 200 -15.02 -10.13 -13.41
CA ILE A 200 -15.27 -11.08 -12.32
C ILE A 200 -16.19 -12.21 -12.77
N ILE A 201 -17.32 -11.87 -13.42
CA ILE A 201 -18.28 -12.86 -13.93
C ILE A 201 -17.63 -13.74 -15.02
N GLY A 202 -16.86 -13.11 -15.92
CA GLY A 202 -16.11 -13.79 -16.96
C GLY A 202 -15.11 -14.81 -16.39
N GLY A 203 -14.29 -14.36 -15.43
CA GLY A 203 -13.34 -15.21 -14.73
C GLY A 203 -14.02 -16.35 -13.97
N TYR A 204 -15.12 -16.09 -13.28
CA TYR A 204 -15.91 -17.12 -12.61
C TYR A 204 -16.40 -18.19 -13.60
N GLY A 205 -16.94 -17.78 -14.74
CA GLY A 205 -17.41 -18.69 -15.78
C GLY A 205 -16.30 -19.59 -16.33
N LEU A 206 -15.08 -19.08 -16.47
CA LEU A 206 -13.93 -19.83 -16.99
C LEU A 206 -13.31 -20.81 -15.98
N ILE A 207 -13.28 -20.45 -14.69
CA ILE A 207 -12.55 -21.21 -13.66
C ILE A 207 -13.32 -22.45 -13.19
N TYR A 208 -14.65 -22.34 -13.01
CA TYR A 208 -15.38 -23.36 -12.24
C TYR A 208 -15.96 -24.50 -13.06
N ASN A 209 -16.39 -24.28 -14.31
CA ASN A 209 -16.92 -25.37 -15.14
C ASN A 209 -16.88 -25.01 -16.64
N VAL A 210 -16.37 -25.92 -17.48
CA VAL A 210 -16.43 -25.81 -18.95
C VAL A 210 -17.86 -25.73 -19.51
N ALA A 211 -18.88 -26.15 -18.76
CA ALA A 211 -20.29 -25.98 -19.11
C ALA A 211 -20.82 -24.54 -18.90
N HIS A 212 -20.06 -23.66 -18.23
CA HIS A 212 -20.44 -22.27 -17.95
C HIS A 212 -19.90 -21.27 -18.98
N PHE A 213 -19.58 -21.73 -20.20
CA PHE A 213 -19.19 -20.84 -21.30
C PHE A 213 -20.20 -19.71 -21.54
N GLY A 214 -21.49 -19.95 -21.30
CA GLY A 214 -22.52 -18.90 -21.37
C GLY A 214 -22.33 -17.78 -20.34
N ILE A 215 -21.91 -18.11 -19.11
CA ILE A 215 -21.63 -17.13 -18.06
C ILE A 215 -20.32 -16.39 -18.36
N ALA A 216 -19.31 -17.12 -18.83
CA ALA A 216 -18.05 -16.50 -19.27
C ALA A 216 -18.28 -15.51 -20.41
N ALA A 217 -19.04 -15.92 -21.42
CA ALA A 217 -19.43 -15.07 -22.55
C ALA A 217 -20.26 -13.86 -22.09
N ALA A 218 -21.20 -14.04 -21.16
CA ALA A 218 -21.98 -12.94 -20.59
C ALA A 218 -21.08 -11.93 -19.85
N GLY A 219 -20.12 -12.39 -19.04
CA GLY A 219 -19.17 -11.51 -18.36
C GLY A 219 -18.28 -10.72 -19.32
N VAL A 220 -17.76 -11.39 -20.36
CA VAL A 220 -16.98 -10.73 -21.43
C VAL A 220 -17.83 -9.70 -22.18
N LEU A 221 -19.08 -10.04 -22.53
CA LEU A 221 -20.00 -9.11 -23.20
C LEU A 221 -20.30 -7.89 -22.33
N ILE A 222 -20.54 -8.07 -21.03
CA ILE A 222 -20.74 -6.96 -20.08
C ILE A 222 -19.49 -6.06 -20.04
N GLY A 223 -18.29 -6.64 -19.97
CA GLY A 223 -17.04 -5.88 -20.01
C GLY A 223 -16.85 -5.11 -21.32
N MET A 224 -17.10 -5.75 -22.46
CA MET A 224 -16.99 -5.14 -23.79
C MET A 224 -18.00 -4.01 -23.99
N ILE A 225 -19.25 -4.21 -23.59
CA ILE A 225 -20.28 -3.16 -23.61
C ILE A 225 -19.88 -2.02 -22.68
N GLY A 226 -19.34 -2.33 -21.50
CA GLY A 226 -18.85 -1.34 -20.54
C GLY A 226 -17.75 -0.46 -21.13
N VAL A 227 -16.72 -1.05 -21.75
CA VAL A 227 -15.63 -0.31 -22.41
C VAL A 227 -16.15 0.51 -23.60
N TYR A 228 -17.01 -0.09 -24.43
CA TYR A 228 -17.60 0.62 -25.57
C TYR A 228 -18.40 1.83 -25.11
N ALA A 229 -19.28 1.67 -24.12
CA ALA A 229 -20.09 2.76 -23.58
C ALA A 229 -19.23 3.82 -22.87
N TRP A 230 -18.18 3.40 -22.17
CA TRP A 230 -17.21 4.31 -21.56
C TRP A 230 -16.52 5.21 -22.58
N SER A 231 -16.26 4.71 -23.80
CA SER A 231 -15.61 5.51 -24.86
C SER A 231 -16.45 6.70 -25.35
N PHE A 232 -17.76 6.72 -25.07
CA PHE A 232 -18.65 7.83 -25.40
C PHE A 232 -18.93 8.74 -24.20
N GLU A 233 -18.38 8.45 -23.02
CA GLU A 233 -18.53 9.32 -21.86
C GLU A 233 -17.70 10.61 -22.07
N PRO A 234 -18.32 11.79 -22.00
CA PRO A 234 -17.59 13.04 -22.13
C PRO A 234 -16.62 13.21 -20.96
N VAL A 235 -15.45 13.78 -21.23
CA VAL A 235 -14.41 14.01 -20.21
C VAL A 235 -14.75 15.18 -19.29
N ASN A 236 -15.54 16.14 -19.79
CA ASN A 236 -15.84 17.43 -19.14
C ASN A 236 -17.36 17.60 -18.96
N ASP A 237 -17.76 18.47 -18.02
CA ASP A 237 -19.16 18.84 -17.82
C ASP A 237 -19.69 19.61 -19.04
N PRO A 238 -20.85 19.26 -19.62
CA PRO A 238 -21.48 20.09 -20.65
C PRO A 238 -21.72 21.54 -20.20
N ALA A 239 -21.83 21.81 -18.88
CA ALA A 239 -21.99 23.16 -18.34
C ALA A 239 -20.71 24.03 -18.32
N GLU A 240 -19.51 23.48 -18.58
CA GLU A 240 -18.28 24.27 -18.71
C GLU A 240 -18.04 24.82 -20.13
N ASN A 241 -18.90 24.46 -21.09
CA ASN A 241 -18.80 24.86 -22.50
C ASN A 241 -19.80 25.96 -22.90
N GLU A 242 -20.50 26.60 -21.93
CA GLU A 242 -21.38 27.77 -22.10
C GLU A 242 -20.80 28.99 -21.38
#